data_AF-A0A671QE64-F1
#
_entry.id   AF-A0A671QE64-F1
#
_cell.length_a   1.000
_cell.length_b   1.000
_cell.length_c   1.000
_cell.angle_alpha   90.00
_cell.angle_beta   90.00
_cell.angle_gamma   90.00
#
_symmetry.space_group_name_H-M   'P 1'
#
loop_
_entity.id
_entity.type
_entity.pdbx_description
1 polymer ?
#
loop_
_entity_poly.entity_id
_entity_poly.type
_entity_poly.pdbx_seq_one_letter_code
_entity_poly.pdbx_strand_id
1 'polypeptide(L)' 'MCARAGGVIAPIIYLLRNLSRHAPMVVFGLCPLIGAALTMFLPETAHKPLPDTIEDVERTGVR' A
#
# COMPACT_ATOMS: atom_id res chain seq x y z
N MET A 1 -0.73 1.00 10.81
CA MET A 1 -2.16 0.62 10.95
C MET A 1 -2.65 -0.23 9.76
N CYS A 2 -2.50 0.22 8.51
CA CYS A 2 -2.99 -0.49 7.32
C CYS A 2 -2.44 -1.93 7.14
N ALA A 3 -1.16 -2.17 7.45
CA ALA A 3 -0.58 -3.51 7.40
C ALA A 3 -1.27 -4.51 8.35
N ARG A 4 -1.79 -4.03 9.49
CA ARG A 4 -2.50 -4.87 10.45
C ARG A 4 -3.89 -5.25 9.93
N ALA A 5 -4.58 -4.34 9.25
CA ALA A 5 -5.84 -4.64 8.59
C ALA A 5 -5.69 -5.75 7.53
N GLY A 6 -4.63 -5.70 6.72
CA GLY A 6 -4.33 -6.78 5.76
C GLY A 6 -4.16 -8.15 6.42
N GLY A 7 -3.47 -8.20 7.57
CA GLY A 7 -3.32 -9.43 8.36
C GLY A 7 -4.64 -10.00 8.90
N VAL A 8 -5.60 -9.14 9.27
CA VAL A 8 -6.93 -9.55 9.73
C VAL A 8 -7.81 -10.02 8.57
N ILE A 9 -7.68 -9.39 7.40
CA ILE A 9 -8.48 -9.69 6.20
C ILE A 9 -7.98 -10.99 5.50
N ALA A 10 -6.69 -11.31 5.59
CA ALA A 10 -6.10 -12.50 4.96
C ALA A 10 -6.82 -13.83 5.27
N PRO A 11 -7.13 -14.21 6.54
CA PRO A 11 -7.87 -15.44 6.83
C PRO A 11 -9.32 -15.40 6.32
N ILE A 12 -9.94 -14.21 6.25
CA ILE A 12 -11.29 -14.02 5.69
C ILE A 12 -11.29 -14.30 4.19
N ILE A 13 -10.27 -13.83 3.47
CA ILE A 13 -10.07 -14.15 2.05
C ILE A 13 -9.84 -15.65 1.86
N TYR A 14 -9.11 -16.31 2.76
CA TYR A 14 -8.91 -17.76 2.71
C TYR A 14 -10.21 -18.55 2.89
N LEU A 15 -11.12 -18.10 3.75
CA LEU A 15 -12.45 -18.70 3.93
C LEU A 15 -13.30 -18.61 2.65
N LEU A 16 -13.09 -17.58 1.84
CA LEU A 16 -13.77 -17.39 0.55
C LEU A 16 -13.42 -18.50 -0.48
N ARG A 17 -12.35 -19.27 -0.24
CA ARG A 17 -12.01 -20.47 -1.01
C ARG A 17 -13.15 -21.50 -1.04
N ASN A 18 -14.00 -21.52 -0.01
CA ASN A 18 -15.12 -22.46 0.09
C ASN A 18 -16.19 -22.19 -0.97
N LEU A 19 -16.33 -20.95 -1.44
CA LEU A 19 -17.25 -20.60 -2.54
C LEU A 19 -16.60 -20.82 -3.91
N SER A 20 -15.29 -20.56 -4.03
CA SER A 20 -14.54 -20.74 -5.27
C SER A 20 -13.06 -20.92 -4.97
N ARG A 21 -12.47 -22.04 -5.44
CA ARG A 21 -11.06 -22.39 -5.18
C ARG A 21 -10.07 -21.32 -5.69
N HIS A 22 -10.43 -20.59 -6.73
CA HIS A 22 -9.59 -19.57 -7.37
C HIS A 22 -9.73 -18.17 -6.76
N ALA A 23 -10.75 -17.92 -5.94
CA ALA A 23 -11.03 -16.58 -5.41
C ALA A 23 -9.86 -15.98 -4.59
N PRO A 24 -9.20 -16.71 -3.68
CA PRO A 24 -8.07 -16.15 -2.93
C PRO A 24 -6.91 -15.75 -3.85
N MET A 25 -6.58 -16.58 -4.85
CA MET A 25 -5.50 -16.28 -5.79
C MET A 25 -5.76 -15.00 -6.58
N VAL A 26 -7.00 -14.81 -7.05
CA VAL A 26 -7.37 -13.60 -7.81
C VAL A 26 -7.28 -12.35 -6.93
N VAL A 27 -7.76 -12.41 -5.69
CA VAL A 27 -7.69 -11.25 -4.76
C VAL A 27 -6.24 -10.90 -4.41
N PHE A 28 -5.44 -11.89 -4.02
CA PHE A 28 -4.04 -11.68 -3.70
C PHE A 28 -3.20 -11.25 -4.91
N GLY A 29 -3.61 -11.60 -6.14
CA GLY A 29 -2.98 -11.12 -7.37
C GLY A 29 -3.37 -9.68 -7.74
N LEU A 30 -4.65 -9.32 -7.60
CA LEU A 30 -5.15 -7.99 -7.99
C LEU A 30 -4.81 -6.89 -6.97
N CYS A 31 -4.85 -7.19 -5.67
CA CYS A 31 -4.53 -6.21 -4.62
C CYS A 31 -3.16 -5.52 -4.80
N PRO A 32 -2.04 -6.24 -4.99
CA PRO A 32 -0.74 -5.60 -5.19
C PRO A 32 -0.64 -4.86 -6.53
N LEU A 33 -1.36 -5.28 -7.57
CA LEU A 33 -1.39 -4.54 -8.84
C LEU A 33 -2.06 -3.17 -8.68
N ILE A 34 -3.17 -3.11 -7.93
CA ILE A 34 -3.81 -1.85 -7.57
C ILE A 34 -2.86 -1.01 -6.71
N GLY A 35 -2.19 -1.64 -5.74
CA GLY A 35 -1.17 -0.99 -4.93
C GLY A 35 -0.05 -0.37 -5.77
N ALA A 36 0.48 -1.12 -6.75
CA ALA A 36 1.52 -0.66 -7.66
C ALA A 36 1.02 0.51 -8.53
N ALA A 37 -0.19 0.42 -9.08
CA ALA A 37 -0.79 1.52 -9.83
C ALA A 37 -0.94 2.79 -8.96
N LEU A 38 -1.36 2.63 -7.70
CA LEU A 38 -1.44 3.74 -6.75
C LEU A 38 -0.06 4.30 -6.38
N THR A 39 0.99 3.48 -6.33
CA THR A 39 2.35 3.99 -6.11
C THR A 39 2.85 4.87 -7.24
N MET A 40 2.33 4.72 -8.46
CA MET A 40 2.67 5.62 -9.57
C MET A 40 2.13 7.05 -9.34
N PHE A 41 1.10 7.21 -8.50
CA PHE A 41 0.61 8.53 -8.05
C PHE A 41 1.44 9.13 -6.91
N LEU A 42 2.29 8.34 -6.25
CA LEU A 42 3.17 8.88 -5.22
C LEU A 42 4.29 9.68 -5.89
N PRO A 43 4.64 10.86 -5.34
CA PRO A 43 5.78 11.61 -5.84
C PRO A 43 7.04 10.79 -5.65
N GLU A 44 7.98 10.92 -6.58
CA GLU A 44 9.29 10.30 -6.44
C GLU A 44 9.95 10.76 -5.14
N THR A 45 10.30 9.81 -4.27
CA THR A 45 11.01 10.05 -3.01
C THR A 45 12.49 9.70 -3.09
N ALA A 46 12.95 9.15 -4.22
CA ALA A 46 14.37 8.87 -4.43
C ALA A 46 15.17 10.18 -4.46
N HIS A 47 16.39 10.14 -3.92
CA HIS A 47 17.33 11.27 -3.86
C HIS A 47 16.89 12.54 -3.10
N LYS A 48 15.73 12.52 -2.44
CA LYS A 48 15.35 13.61 -1.52
C LYS A 48 16.01 13.39 -0.15
N PRO A 49 16.78 14.34 0.38
CA PRO A 49 17.29 14.25 1.75
C PRO A 49 16.10 14.18 2.71
N LEU A 50 16.20 13.31 3.71
CA LEU A 50 15.19 13.25 4.74
C LEU A 50 15.28 14.56 5.55
N PRO A 51 14.20 15.35 5.66
CA PRO A 51 14.26 16.58 6.44
C PRO A 51 14.44 16.24 7.92
N ASP A 52 15.57 16.64 8.48
CA ASP A 52 15.93 16.37 9.88
C ASP A 52 15.48 17.49 10.83
N THR A 53 15.10 18.65 10.30
CA THR A 53 14.67 19.83 11.06
C THR A 53 13.31 20.35 10.60
N ILE A 54 12.61 21.08 11.48
CA ILE A 54 11.29 21.66 11.15
C ILE A 54 11.44 22.69 10.02
N GLU A 55 12.50 23.50 10.06
CA GLU A 55 12.81 24.47 9.02
C GLU A 55 13.05 23.84 7.62
N ASP A 56 13.59 22.62 7.55
CA ASP A 56 13.74 21.90 6.27
C ASP A 56 12.38 21.45 5.70
N VAL A 57 11.45 21.03 6.56
CA VAL A 57 10.08 20.65 6.13
C VAL A 57 9.35 21.87 5.57
N GLU A 58 9.46 23.02 6.23
CA GLU A 58 8.83 24.27 5.78
C GLU A 58 9.41 24.80 4.46
N ARG A 59 10.72 24.63 4.24
CA ARG A 59 11.38 25.01 2.97
C ARG A 59 11.07 24.06 1.81
N THR A 60 10.80 22.79 2.08
CA THR A 60 10.58 21.76 1.04
C THR A 60 9.19 21.84 0.38
N GLY A 61 8.33 22.76 0.83
CA GLY A 61 7.21 23.24 0.04
C GLY A 61 5.88 22.60 0.39
N VAL A 62 5.14 23.31 1.25
CA VAL A 62 3.68 23.39 1.11
C VAL A 62 3.41 24.31 -0.07
N ARG A 63 3.17 23.74 -1.25
CA ARG A 63 2.48 24.40 -2.37
C ARG A 63 1.75 23.38 -3.22
#